data_AF-A0A0B8P5S6-F1
#
_entry.id   AF-A0A0B8P5S6-F1
#
_cell.length_a   1.000
_cell.length_b   1.000
_cell.length_c   1.000
_cell.angle_alpha   90.00
_cell.angle_beta   90.00
_cell.angle_gamma   90.00
#
_symmetry.space_group_name_H-M   'P 1'
#
loop_
_entity.id
_entity.type
_entity.pdbx_description
1 polymer ?
#
loop_
_entity_poly.entity_id
_entity_poly.type
_entity_poly.pdbx_seq_one_letter_code
_entity_poly.pdbx_strand_id
1 'polypeptide(L)'
;MLGALIAVEILENNPTPTKEEYQQAFSQIFLRKLKELGAQDGKRTEQIMNDLDKKWWDSGKRLPNKWVVKTRDYTPRLTIHPHWGDSDDRVTLSLAQYEQLEDYGYLTLVATKHEKSFSALPGYLKERSVWTKKQFNDIAQFAKKIDDEHKLSNNHLLPAYE
;
A
#
# COMPACT_ATOMS: atom_id res chain seq x y z
N MET A 1 2.51 -5.35 -2.07
CA MET A 1 3.54 -6.37 -1.77
C MET A 1 3.80 -7.36 -2.90
N LEU A 2 2.85 -7.63 -3.80
CA LEU A 2 3.06 -8.56 -4.93
C LEU A 2 4.34 -8.30 -5.73
N GLY A 3 4.63 -7.04 -6.09
CA GLY A 3 5.86 -6.70 -6.83
C GLY A 3 7.16 -7.07 -6.10
N ALA A 4 7.18 -6.99 -4.76
CA ALA A 4 8.34 -7.38 -3.97
C ALA A 4 8.52 -8.91 -3.95
N LEU A 5 7.42 -9.67 -3.81
CA LEU A 5 7.45 -11.14 -3.89
C LEU A 5 7.94 -11.61 -5.26
N ILE A 6 7.52 -10.95 -6.34
CA ILE A 6 8.00 -11.22 -7.70
C ILE A 6 9.50 -10.92 -7.79
N ALA A 7 9.96 -9.78 -7.29
CA ALA A 7 11.36 -9.40 -7.32
C ALA A 7 12.25 -10.40 -6.56
N VAL A 8 11.80 -10.82 -5.38
CA VAL A 8 12.46 -11.88 -4.60
C VAL A 8 12.57 -13.16 -5.41
N GLU A 9 11.48 -13.63 -6.00
CA GLU A 9 11.49 -14.85 -6.81
C GLU A 9 12.46 -14.75 -8.00
N ILE A 10 12.52 -13.58 -8.66
CA ILE A 10 13.49 -13.34 -9.75
C ILE A 10 14.92 -13.47 -9.23
N LEU A 11 15.24 -12.79 -8.12
CA LEU A 11 16.59 -12.74 -7.57
C LEU A 11 17.04 -14.09 -6.98
N GLU A 12 16.12 -14.90 -6.47
CA GLU A 12 16.40 -16.26 -6.02
C GLU A 12 16.76 -17.19 -7.18
N ASN A 13 16.20 -16.98 -8.38
CA ASN A 13 16.48 -17.79 -9.58
C ASN A 13 17.63 -17.24 -10.43
N ASN A 14 17.81 -15.92 -10.47
CA ASN A 14 18.89 -15.22 -11.14
C ASN A 14 19.33 -14.02 -10.28
N PRO A 15 20.40 -14.16 -9.47
CA PRO A 15 20.86 -13.12 -8.55
C PRO A 15 21.39 -11.83 -9.22
N THR A 16 21.77 -11.91 -10.50
CA THR A 16 22.35 -10.78 -11.24
C THR A 16 21.70 -10.64 -12.62
N PRO A 17 20.38 -10.42 -12.68
CA PRO A 17 19.68 -10.35 -13.95
C PRO A 17 20.06 -9.05 -14.67
N THR A 18 20.20 -9.11 -15.98
CA THR A 18 20.17 -7.91 -16.80
C THR A 18 18.78 -7.24 -16.70
N LYS A 19 18.68 -5.98 -17.13
CA LYS A 19 17.40 -5.27 -17.13
C LYS A 19 16.36 -6.00 -17.98
N GLU A 20 16.78 -6.51 -19.14
CA GLU A 20 15.93 -7.22 -20.09
C GLU A 20 15.44 -8.56 -19.50
N GLU A 21 16.35 -9.33 -18.88
CA GLU A 21 16.00 -10.58 -18.19
C GLU A 21 15.03 -10.33 -17.03
N TYR A 22 15.27 -9.29 -16.23
CA TYR A 22 14.38 -8.92 -15.14
C TYR A 22 12.98 -8.57 -15.67
N GLN A 23 12.87 -7.74 -16.72
CA GLN A 23 11.59 -7.33 -17.27
C GLN A 23 10.80 -8.52 -17.85
N GLN A 24 11.49 -9.43 -18.54
CA GLN A 24 10.87 -10.64 -19.08
C GLN A 24 10.39 -11.56 -17.95
N ALA A 25 11.25 -11.85 -16.97
CA ALA A 25 10.91 -12.69 -15.83
C ALA A 25 9.76 -12.09 -15.01
N PHE A 26 9.80 -10.77 -14.75
CA PHE A 26 8.75 -10.06 -14.02
C PHE A 26 7.40 -10.21 -14.73
N SER A 27 7.35 -10.01 -16.04
CA SER A 27 6.10 -10.11 -16.81
C SER A 27 5.51 -11.53 -16.75
N GLN A 28 6.35 -12.55 -16.88
CA GLN A 28 5.93 -13.96 -16.82
C GLN A 28 5.45 -14.35 -15.42
N ILE A 29 6.22 -14.03 -14.39
CA ILE A 29 5.88 -14.33 -12.99
C ILE A 29 4.63 -13.55 -12.58
N PHE A 30 4.49 -12.29 -12.97
CA PHE A 30 3.31 -11.48 -12.68
C PHE A 30 2.03 -12.13 -13.22
N LEU A 31 2.02 -12.54 -14.49
CA LEU A 31 0.86 -13.21 -15.09
C LEU A 31 0.52 -14.53 -14.37
N ARG A 32 1.55 -15.31 -14.01
CA ARG A 32 1.35 -16.55 -13.25
C ARG A 32 0.77 -16.27 -11.87
N LYS A 33 1.32 -15.29 -11.14
CA LYS A 33 0.83 -14.88 -9.82
C LYS A 33 -0.60 -14.33 -9.87
N LEU A 34 -0.95 -13.57 -10.90
CA LEU A 34 -2.35 -13.15 -11.11
C LEU A 34 -3.29 -14.36 -11.25
N LYS A 35 -2.87 -15.39 -12.00
CA LYS A 35 -3.65 -16.62 -12.13
C LYS A 35 -3.77 -17.38 -10.80
N GLU A 36 -2.68 -17.48 -10.04
CA GLU A 36 -2.66 -18.08 -8.68
C GLU A 36 -3.59 -17.34 -7.71
N LEU A 37 -3.68 -16.00 -7.84
CA LEU A 37 -4.59 -15.16 -7.06
C LEU A 37 -6.05 -15.21 -7.53
N GLY A 38 -6.38 -16.02 -8.54
CA GLY A 38 -7.73 -16.12 -9.07
C GLY A 38 -8.19 -14.86 -9.80
N ALA A 39 -7.31 -14.24 -10.60
CA ALA A 39 -7.66 -13.08 -11.42
C ALA A 39 -8.94 -13.33 -12.24
N GLN A 40 -9.87 -12.40 -12.15
CA GLN A 40 -11.19 -12.49 -12.76
C GLN A 40 -11.17 -11.88 -14.17
N ASP A 41 -12.17 -12.23 -14.99
CA ASP A 41 -12.34 -11.59 -16.28
C ASP A 41 -12.77 -10.12 -16.16
N GLY A 42 -12.72 -9.39 -17.28
CA GLY A 42 -13.04 -7.96 -17.31
C GLY A 42 -14.47 -7.64 -16.88
N LYS A 43 -15.46 -8.48 -17.19
CA LYS A 43 -16.86 -8.25 -16.81
C LYS A 43 -17.04 -8.41 -15.32
N ARG A 44 -16.47 -9.47 -14.73
CA ARG A 44 -16.52 -9.67 -13.28
C ARG A 44 -15.76 -8.56 -12.55
N THR A 45 -14.61 -8.16 -13.07
CA THR A 45 -13.85 -7.02 -12.52
C THR A 45 -14.66 -5.74 -12.55
N GLU A 46 -15.36 -5.45 -13.66
CA GLU A 46 -16.23 -4.28 -13.77
C GLU A 46 -17.39 -4.32 -12.76
N GLN A 47 -18.05 -5.47 -12.60
CA GLN A 47 -19.10 -5.67 -11.59
C GLN A 47 -18.58 -5.36 -10.18
N ILE A 48 -17.44 -5.96 -9.81
CA ILE A 48 -16.78 -5.73 -8.53
C ILE A 48 -16.44 -4.25 -8.33
N MET A 49 -15.87 -3.59 -9.34
CA MET A 49 -15.52 -2.18 -9.27
C MET A 49 -16.75 -1.29 -9.12
N ASN A 50 -17.88 -1.65 -9.72
CA ASN A 50 -19.15 -0.94 -9.53
C ASN A 50 -19.71 -1.15 -8.11
N ASP A 51 -19.59 -2.34 -7.54
CA ASP A 51 -20.03 -2.65 -6.16
C ASP A 51 -19.17 -1.95 -5.10
N LEU A 52 -17.88 -1.72 -5.42
CA LEU A 52 -16.92 -0.95 -4.64
C LEU A 52 -17.05 0.55 -4.83
N ASP A 53 -17.72 0.99 -5.90
CA ASP A 53 -17.91 2.41 -6.17
C ASP A 53 -18.72 3.07 -5.05
N LYS A 54 -18.38 4.33 -4.79
CA LYS A 54 -18.85 5.15 -3.66
C LYS A 54 -18.41 4.66 -2.26
N LYS A 55 -17.99 3.40 -2.09
CA LYS A 55 -17.47 2.82 -0.84
C LYS A 55 -15.94 2.97 -0.72
N TRP A 56 -15.18 2.24 -1.52
CA TRP A 56 -13.71 2.27 -1.53
C TRP A 56 -13.15 3.24 -2.58
N TRP A 57 -13.97 3.56 -3.58
CA TRP A 57 -13.65 4.44 -4.71
C TRP A 57 -14.78 5.44 -4.98
N ASP A 58 -14.54 6.46 -5.81
CA ASP A 58 -15.60 7.31 -6.38
C ASP A 58 -15.32 7.57 -7.86
N SER A 59 -16.08 6.92 -8.72
CA SER A 59 -16.00 7.09 -10.16
C SER A 59 -16.49 8.48 -10.60
N GLY A 60 -17.46 9.06 -9.88
CA GLY A 60 -18.14 10.32 -10.24
C GLY A 60 -17.42 11.61 -9.83
N LYS A 61 -16.30 11.53 -9.11
CA LYS A 61 -15.46 12.70 -8.76
C LYS A 61 -14.30 12.83 -9.74
N ARG A 62 -13.85 14.06 -10.05
CA ARG A 62 -12.59 14.29 -10.80
C ARG A 62 -11.45 14.60 -9.83
N LEU A 63 -10.21 14.26 -10.18
CA LEU A 63 -9.04 14.75 -9.44
C LEU A 63 -8.96 16.30 -9.51
N PRO A 64 -8.52 17.00 -8.44
CA PRO A 64 -8.10 16.46 -7.15
C PRO A 64 -9.28 16.17 -6.20
N ASN A 65 -10.52 16.53 -6.52
CA ASN A 65 -11.71 16.24 -5.68
C ASN A 65 -12.04 14.74 -5.55
N LYS A 66 -11.32 13.89 -6.26
CA LYS A 66 -11.28 12.44 -6.13
C LYS A 66 -10.29 11.96 -5.05
N TRP A 67 -9.53 12.87 -4.42
CA TRP A 67 -8.22 12.66 -3.80
C TRP A 67 -8.03 11.30 -3.12
N VAL A 68 -7.63 10.33 -3.94
CA VAL A 68 -6.75 9.19 -3.66
C VAL A 68 -7.03 8.51 -2.32
N VAL A 69 -7.99 7.60 -2.35
CA VAL A 69 -8.37 6.58 -1.34
C VAL A 69 -9.28 7.06 -0.19
N LYS A 70 -10.58 6.73 -0.32
CA LYS A 70 -11.61 6.93 0.72
C LYS A 70 -11.38 6.09 1.99
N THR A 71 -10.63 5.00 1.85
CA THR A 71 -10.35 4.01 2.89
C THR A 71 -8.91 3.53 2.72
N ARG A 72 -7.97 4.01 3.54
CA ARG A 72 -6.53 3.66 3.45
C ARG A 72 -6.12 2.70 4.56
N ASP A 73 -5.19 1.80 4.25
CA ASP A 73 -4.48 1.08 5.31
C ASP A 73 -3.37 1.99 5.87
N TYR A 74 -3.49 2.40 7.13
CA TYR A 74 -2.50 3.21 7.83
C TYR A 74 -1.52 2.38 8.67
N THR A 75 -1.56 1.05 8.58
CA THR A 75 -0.64 0.20 9.34
C THR A 75 0.56 -0.17 8.47
N PRO A 76 1.79 0.24 8.80
CA PRO A 76 2.98 -0.28 8.17
C PRO A 76 3.20 -1.72 8.65
N ARG A 77 3.10 -2.71 7.76
CA ARG A 77 3.24 -4.13 8.09
C ARG A 77 3.81 -4.94 6.92
N LEU A 78 4.54 -6.00 7.24
CA LEU A 78 5.09 -6.96 6.27
C LEU A 78 4.07 -8.02 5.84
N THR A 79 2.95 -8.13 6.54
CA THR A 79 1.84 -9.02 6.21
C THR A 79 0.59 -8.17 5.97
N ILE A 80 -0.04 -8.32 4.80
CA ILE A 80 -1.24 -7.58 4.41
C ILE A 80 -2.31 -8.59 4.06
N HIS A 81 -3.45 -8.43 4.71
CA HIS A 81 -4.69 -9.12 4.40
C HIS A 81 -5.61 -8.18 3.61
N PRO A 82 -6.18 -8.60 2.48
CA PRO A 82 -7.14 -7.77 1.75
C PRO A 82 -8.35 -7.43 2.63
N HIS A 83 -8.72 -6.15 2.70
CA HIS A 83 -9.90 -5.71 3.44
C HIS A 83 -11.23 -6.04 2.74
N TRP A 84 -11.18 -6.36 1.44
CA TRP A 84 -12.34 -6.71 0.63
C TRP A 84 -12.02 -7.92 -0.26
N GLY A 85 -13.02 -8.77 -0.48
CA GLY A 85 -12.98 -9.94 -1.36
C GLY A 85 -14.37 -10.57 -1.44
N ASP A 86 -14.65 -11.33 -2.52
CA ASP A 86 -15.92 -12.03 -2.73
C ASP A 86 -16.09 -13.27 -1.84
N SER A 87 -14.99 -13.75 -1.24
CA SER A 87 -14.93 -14.87 -0.31
C SER A 87 -14.11 -14.49 0.91
N ASP A 88 -14.27 -15.26 1.99
CA ASP A 88 -13.44 -15.12 3.19
C ASP A 88 -12.02 -15.67 2.98
N ASP A 89 -11.81 -16.51 1.95
CA ASP A 89 -10.52 -17.10 1.54
C ASP A 89 -9.62 -16.09 0.79
N ARG A 90 -9.47 -14.88 1.34
CA ARG A 90 -8.66 -13.82 0.74
C ARG A 90 -7.18 -14.15 0.91
N VAL A 91 -6.43 -14.06 -0.18
CA VAL A 91 -4.99 -14.36 -0.16
C VAL A 91 -4.23 -13.29 0.62
N THR A 92 -3.70 -13.68 1.77
CA THR A 92 -2.74 -12.89 2.54
C THR A 92 -1.38 -12.92 1.85
N LEU A 93 -0.78 -11.75 1.66
CA LEU A 93 0.61 -11.64 1.20
C LEU A 93 1.49 -11.31 2.40
N SER A 94 2.65 -11.96 2.50
CA SER A 94 3.61 -11.69 3.57
C SER A 94 5.05 -11.66 3.07
N LEU A 95 5.81 -10.70 3.60
CA LEU A 95 7.26 -10.57 3.52
C LEU A 95 7.91 -10.77 4.90
N ALA A 96 7.17 -11.26 5.90
CA ALA A 96 7.67 -11.40 7.27
C ALA A 96 8.89 -12.32 7.37
N GLN A 97 9.00 -13.32 6.49
CA GLN A 97 10.17 -14.19 6.36
C GLN A 97 11.45 -13.46 5.91
N TYR A 98 11.32 -12.21 5.48
CA TYR A 98 12.40 -11.33 5.05
C TYR A 98 12.56 -10.11 5.98
N GLU A 99 11.97 -10.12 7.18
CA GLU A 99 12.07 -9.00 8.14
C GLU A 99 13.53 -8.63 8.45
N GLN A 100 14.42 -9.63 8.52
CA GLN A 100 15.86 -9.43 8.70
C GLN A 100 16.52 -8.56 7.61
N LEU A 101 15.89 -8.44 6.42
CA LEU A 101 16.41 -7.58 5.36
C LEU A 101 16.31 -6.09 5.72
N GLU A 102 15.45 -5.71 6.65
CA GLU A 102 15.35 -4.34 7.12
C GLU A 102 16.60 -3.86 7.85
N ASP A 103 17.45 -4.76 8.34
CA ASP A 103 18.74 -4.40 8.97
C ASP A 103 19.76 -3.90 7.94
N TYR A 104 19.58 -4.24 6.66
CA TYR A 104 20.52 -3.88 5.58
C TYR A 104 20.16 -2.57 4.88
N GLY A 105 19.00 -1.98 5.19
CA GLY A 105 18.51 -0.77 4.55
C GLY A 105 17.96 0.23 5.56
N TYR A 106 18.26 1.51 5.38
CA TYR A 106 17.69 2.55 6.22
C TYR A 106 16.91 3.56 5.38
N LEU A 107 15.64 3.77 5.75
CA LEU A 107 14.80 4.79 5.15
C LEU A 107 14.75 6.04 6.03
N THR A 108 15.21 7.16 5.47
CA THR A 108 15.03 8.50 6.04
C THR A 108 14.17 9.35 5.14
N LEU A 109 13.20 10.03 5.75
CA LEU A 109 12.51 11.15 5.12
C LEU A 109 13.15 12.42 5.68
N VAL A 110 13.78 13.22 4.84
CA VAL A 110 14.46 14.45 5.25
C VAL A 110 13.62 15.63 4.80
N ALA A 111 13.25 16.49 5.75
CA ALA A 111 12.47 17.68 5.46
C ALA A 111 13.25 18.60 4.51
N THR A 112 12.65 18.97 3.38
CA THR A 112 13.15 20.11 2.62
C THR A 112 12.57 21.41 3.19
N LYS A 113 13.28 22.54 3.05
CA LYS A 113 12.98 23.82 3.73
C LYS A 113 11.60 24.44 3.40
N HIS A 114 10.75 23.81 2.60
CA HIS A 114 9.51 24.39 2.06
C HIS A 114 8.26 23.50 2.10
N GLU A 115 8.24 22.42 2.88
CA GLU A 115 7.09 21.53 2.90
C GLU A 115 5.99 22.01 3.87
N LYS A 116 5.19 22.99 3.42
CA LYS A 116 3.99 23.43 4.14
C LYS A 116 3.08 22.27 4.56
N SER A 117 3.10 21.17 3.79
CA SER A 117 2.33 19.94 4.04
C SER A 117 2.62 19.29 5.41
N PHE A 118 3.81 19.48 5.99
CA PHE A 118 4.17 18.93 7.30
C PHE A 118 3.91 19.89 8.47
N SER A 119 3.42 21.11 8.20
CA SER A 119 3.15 22.10 9.24
C SER A 119 2.04 21.69 10.22
N ALA A 120 1.18 20.75 9.81
CA ALA A 120 0.09 20.21 10.61
C ALA A 120 0.51 19.08 11.55
N LEU A 121 1.72 18.52 11.39
CA LEU A 121 2.24 17.47 12.26
C LEU A 121 2.27 17.94 13.74
N PRO A 122 2.08 17.02 14.71
CA PRO A 122 2.24 17.33 16.13
C PRO A 122 3.69 17.72 16.45
N GLY A 123 3.91 18.52 17.50
CA GLY A 123 5.19 19.16 17.82
C GLY A 123 6.43 18.27 17.67
N TYR A 124 6.48 17.13 18.37
CA TYR A 124 7.63 16.21 18.31
C TYR A 124 7.90 15.60 16.93
N LEU A 125 6.91 15.55 16.03
CA LEU A 125 7.09 15.17 14.63
C LEU A 125 7.46 16.38 13.78
N LYS A 126 6.83 17.54 14.00
CA LYS A 126 7.04 18.77 13.24
C LYS A 126 8.42 19.41 13.46
N GLU A 127 8.96 19.28 14.66
CA GLU A 127 10.27 19.83 15.05
C GLU A 127 11.44 19.01 14.49
N ARG A 128 11.17 17.83 13.92
CA ARG A 128 12.19 16.99 13.30
C ARG A 128 12.51 17.49 11.89
N SER A 129 13.79 17.45 11.56
CA SER A 129 14.28 17.57 10.19
C SER A 129 14.42 16.21 9.49
N VAL A 130 14.37 15.11 10.25
CA VAL A 130 14.52 13.74 9.75
C VAL A 130 13.52 12.81 10.45
N TRP A 131 12.71 12.10 9.66
CA TRP A 131 11.87 11.00 10.10
C TRP A 131 12.43 9.68 9.62
N THR A 132 12.24 8.66 10.44
CA THR A 132 12.76 7.31 10.25
C THR A 132 11.62 6.33 10.43
N LYS A 133 11.84 5.03 10.19
CA LYS A 133 10.82 4.00 10.43
C LYS A 133 10.17 4.11 11.83
N LYS A 134 10.92 4.56 12.84
CA LYS A 134 10.42 4.77 14.22
C LYS A 134 9.24 5.75 14.31
N GLN A 135 9.12 6.70 13.39
CA GLN A 135 8.05 7.69 13.37
C GLN A 135 6.90 7.31 12.43
N PHE A 136 7.01 6.22 11.67
CA PHE A 136 6.03 5.91 10.62
C PHE A 136 4.65 5.61 11.17
N ASN A 137 4.57 4.88 12.29
CA ASN A 137 3.29 4.62 12.95
C ASN A 137 2.64 5.94 13.38
N ASP A 138 3.38 6.82 14.03
CA ASP A 138 2.86 8.11 14.49
C ASP A 138 2.40 9.01 13.33
N ILE A 139 3.17 9.06 12.25
CA ILE A 139 2.82 9.79 11.03
C ILE A 139 1.54 9.20 10.40
N ALA A 140 1.43 7.87 10.35
CA ALA A 140 0.28 7.20 9.77
C ALA A 140 -0.98 7.39 10.62
N GLN A 141 -0.88 7.34 11.95
CA GLN A 141 -2.00 7.65 12.85
C GLN A 141 -2.43 9.12 12.75
N PHE A 142 -1.47 10.04 12.61
CA PHE A 142 -1.78 11.44 12.36
C PHE A 142 -2.53 11.60 11.02
N ALA A 143 -2.04 10.99 9.94
CA ALA A 143 -2.70 11.01 8.64
C ALA A 143 -4.12 10.44 8.72
N LYS A 144 -4.29 9.30 9.42
CA LYS A 144 -5.60 8.69 9.67
C LYS A 144 -6.56 9.67 10.35
N LYS A 145 -6.12 10.35 11.41
CA LYS A 145 -6.96 11.33 12.12
C LYS A 145 -7.46 12.43 11.20
N ILE A 146 -6.57 13.01 10.38
CA ILE A 146 -6.94 14.06 9.42
C ILE A 146 -7.89 13.50 8.36
N ASP A 147 -7.61 12.31 7.84
CA ASP A 147 -8.43 11.67 6.82
C ASP A 147 -9.79 11.21 7.39
N ASP A 148 -9.89 10.84 8.68
CA ASP A 148 -11.15 10.51 9.37
C ASP A 148 -12.09 11.73 9.50
N GLU A 149 -11.54 12.93 9.67
CA GLU A 149 -12.30 14.19 9.75
C GLU A 149 -12.84 14.63 8.38
N HIS A 150 -12.33 14.07 7.29
CA HIS A 150 -12.73 14.46 5.94
C HIS A 150 -14.14 13.93 5.61
N LYS A 151 -15.01 14.79 5.07
CA LYS A 151 -16.42 14.47 4.75
C LYS A 151 -16.64 13.27 3.80
N LEU A 152 -15.61 12.85 3.08
CA LEU A 152 -15.65 11.71 2.14
C LEU A 152 -14.93 10.47 2.70
N SER A 153 -14.54 10.50 3.96
CA SER A 153 -13.85 9.39 4.61
C SER A 153 -14.77 8.19 4.80
N ASN A 154 -14.28 7.03 4.39
CA ASN A 154 -14.90 5.73 4.65
C ASN A 154 -13.94 4.84 5.45
N ASN A 155 -13.06 5.43 6.27
CA ASN A 155 -12.15 4.67 7.14
C ASN A 155 -12.91 3.84 8.20
N HIS A 156 -14.18 4.13 8.47
CA HIS A 156 -15.05 3.28 9.32
C HIS A 156 -15.31 1.89 8.71
N LEU A 157 -15.01 1.68 7.43
CA LEU A 157 -15.07 0.37 6.76
C LEU A 157 -13.83 -0.49 7.06
N LEU A 158 -12.79 0.09 7.65
CA LEU A 158 -11.62 -0.68 8.08
C LEU A 158 -11.99 -1.47 9.34
N PRO A 159 -11.54 -2.73 9.45
CA PRO A 159 -11.64 -3.45 10.71
C PRO A 159 -10.87 -2.69 11.80
N ALA A 160 -11.26 -2.89 13.07
CA ALA A 160 -10.42 -2.49 14.18
C ALA A 160 -9.05 -3.17 14.01
N TYR A 161 -7.98 -2.40 14.18
CA TYR A 161 -6.63 -2.95 14.12
C TYR A 161 -6.43 -3.88 15.34
N GLU A 162 -6.20 -5.16 15.07
CA GLU A 162 -5.64 -6.11 16.04
C GLU A 162 -4.12 -5.91 16.19
#